data_AF-A0A2D5BLX8-F1
#
_entry.id   AF-A0A2D5BLX8-F1
#
_cell.length_a   1.000
_cell.length_b   1.000
_cell.length_c   1.000
_cell.angle_alpha   90.00
_cell.angle_beta   90.00
_cell.angle_gamma   90.00
#
_symmetry.space_group_name_H-M   'P 1'
#
loop_
_entity.id
_entity.type
_entity.pdbx_description
1 polymer ?
#
loop_
_entity_poly.entity_id
_entity_poly.type
_entity_poly.pdbx_seq_one_letter_code
_entity_poly.pdbx_strand_id
1 'polypeptide(L)'
;MTAATRYLTMAITLAAAAAGQARLQVQQTLKPGFPVADYRLIDINGDGAEDILIVGDKGEVRTFAMAKGASALPAKASGSLDLPYPRHTLLGLAALGETGKTMDLIALSPGGISAYRAGADVGFPQAGTPLAPTSGRRRAALRLRVGRPTFAHICRDMNGDGRQDVLVPVGESIELWLNDGLVTTTNDTPEFPRLRRIARLPIKIQHRPSFDAERLSDELENSFSVPQLQTADLNGDGRDDLLIEDGGRRAFHLQRADGSIPVEPDVSINLDVFRDTTPKAALRPGRTLAGGDQQSIQSRDLDGDGIPDHVVAHRRKVWVFHGRKGQGPQFTKPTQILRSADDVTALSLMDLQPDGHPDLVIMKVQVPSVGGLFIGALGGLEIEVTAVGYASKAGRGFETTPRWRSDITVELPSIVSIMKNPYALIQRFERASDAFDSSLDADLDGDGKGDVIVLDRAAGKIRVWYGAKNPTPVSKNDPDALMRHVLFEDKKRTWDVDRLVDLVGRVAQGNVGRRTGGRAADAEMSIRAVDAQAGAKQVFLGVRTGDVDGDGRDELVTAYRSMTGLTTVQILGQ
;
A
#
# COMPACT_ATOMS: atom_id res chain seq x y z
N MET A 1 -53.25 -1.72 56.29
CA MET A 1 -53.51 -1.57 54.84
C MET A 1 -53.07 -0.17 54.44
N THR A 2 -52.08 0.09 53.60
CA THR A 2 -50.90 -0.66 53.17
C THR A 2 -50.01 0.41 52.55
N ALA A 3 -48.88 0.65 53.19
CA ALA A 3 -47.86 1.60 52.79
C ALA A 3 -47.09 1.08 51.56
N ALA A 4 -47.79 0.98 50.44
CA ALA A 4 -47.33 0.35 49.19
C ALA A 4 -46.99 1.38 48.10
N THR A 5 -46.47 2.57 48.43
CA THR A 5 -46.32 3.61 47.39
C THR A 5 -45.11 4.56 47.52
N ARG A 6 -44.14 4.41 48.43
CA ARG A 6 -42.98 5.34 48.48
C ARG A 6 -41.59 4.77 48.78
N TYR A 7 -41.39 3.45 48.69
CA TYR A 7 -40.05 2.84 48.77
C TYR A 7 -39.82 1.84 47.63
N LEU A 8 -39.98 2.30 46.38
CA LEU A 8 -39.53 1.59 45.18
C LEU A 8 -38.59 2.47 44.34
N THR A 9 -37.68 3.17 45.02
CA THR A 9 -36.66 4.02 44.38
C THR A 9 -35.28 3.83 45.02
N MET A 10 -34.97 2.60 45.46
CA MET A 10 -33.64 2.23 45.95
C MET A 10 -33.39 0.72 45.87
N ALA A 11 -33.82 0.10 44.77
CA ALA A 11 -33.43 -1.26 44.37
C ALA A 11 -33.44 -1.41 42.83
N ILE A 12 -33.18 -0.32 42.10
CA ILE A 12 -32.51 -0.40 40.80
C ILE A 12 -31.02 -0.40 41.15
N THR A 13 -30.59 -1.51 41.74
CA THR A 13 -29.19 -1.81 41.97
C THR A 13 -28.60 -2.08 40.58
N LEU A 14 -27.80 -1.14 40.08
CA LEU A 14 -26.82 -1.33 39.00
C LEU A 14 -27.28 -2.24 37.84
N ALA A 15 -28.24 -1.79 37.03
CA ALA A 15 -28.42 -2.30 35.67
C ALA A 15 -28.16 -1.20 34.62
N ALA A 16 -27.43 -0.16 35.00
CA ALA A 16 -26.77 0.77 34.10
C ALA A 16 -25.28 0.80 34.47
N ALA A 17 -24.41 0.68 33.48
CA ALA A 17 -22.95 0.64 33.54
C ALA A 17 -22.30 -0.73 33.87
N ALA A 18 -22.69 -1.75 33.10
CA ALA A 18 -21.73 -2.67 32.51
C ALA A 18 -22.27 -3.09 31.14
N ALA A 19 -22.31 -2.15 30.19
CA ALA A 19 -22.23 -2.54 28.80
C ALA A 19 -20.87 -3.25 28.70
N GLY A 20 -20.88 -4.58 28.80
CA GLY A 20 -19.68 -5.38 28.65
C GLY A 20 -19.07 -4.98 27.31
N GLN A 21 -17.84 -4.48 27.33
CA GLN A 21 -17.08 -4.27 26.10
C GLN A 21 -17.22 -5.55 25.29
N ALA A 22 -17.80 -5.46 24.09
CA ALA A 22 -17.85 -6.59 23.17
C ALA A 22 -16.42 -7.12 23.03
N ARG A 23 -16.21 -8.36 23.46
CA ARG A 23 -14.89 -8.97 23.51
C ARG A 23 -14.74 -9.87 22.30
N LEU A 24 -13.90 -9.45 21.37
CA LEU A 24 -13.40 -10.31 20.31
C LEU A 24 -12.85 -11.61 20.90
N GLN A 25 -13.41 -12.73 20.47
CA GLN A 25 -13.04 -14.06 20.93
C GLN A 25 -12.73 -14.95 19.73
N VAL A 26 -11.83 -15.91 19.94
CA VAL A 26 -11.59 -16.95 18.94
C VAL A 26 -12.80 -17.86 18.88
N GLN A 27 -13.60 -17.72 17.82
CA GLN A 27 -14.77 -18.56 17.57
C GLN A 27 -14.36 -19.92 17.01
N GLN A 28 -13.40 -19.92 16.08
CA GLN A 28 -12.94 -21.14 15.42
C GLN A 28 -11.43 -21.11 15.12
N THR A 29 -10.82 -22.29 15.05
CA THR A 29 -9.45 -22.47 14.58
C THR A 29 -9.38 -23.55 13.50
N LEU A 30 -8.92 -23.17 12.31
CA LEU A 30 -8.67 -24.04 11.17
C LEU A 30 -7.22 -24.53 11.14
N LYS A 31 -7.02 -25.74 10.64
CA LYS A 31 -5.71 -26.39 10.48
C LYS A 31 -5.54 -26.85 9.02
N PRO A 32 -5.00 -25.99 8.13
CA PRO A 32 -4.80 -26.35 6.71
C PRO A 32 -3.88 -27.55 6.49
N GLY A 33 -3.00 -27.85 7.46
CA GLY A 33 -2.14 -29.04 7.41
C GLY A 33 -0.80 -28.84 6.69
N PHE A 34 -0.47 -27.60 6.32
CA PHE A 34 0.79 -27.21 5.69
C PHE A 34 1.25 -25.83 6.15
N PRO A 35 2.51 -25.44 5.86
CA PRO A 35 3.00 -24.08 6.00
C PRO A 35 2.29 -23.14 5.02
N VAL A 36 1.56 -22.16 5.54
CA VAL A 36 0.81 -21.18 4.74
C VAL A 36 1.74 -20.11 4.21
N ALA A 37 1.71 -19.93 2.89
CA ALA A 37 2.34 -18.84 2.18
C ALA A 37 1.53 -17.54 2.34
N ASP A 38 0.23 -17.60 2.07
CA ASP A 38 -0.70 -16.46 2.15
C ASP A 38 -2.15 -16.97 2.24
N TYR A 39 -3.10 -16.11 2.59
CA TYR A 39 -4.53 -16.42 2.64
C TYR A 39 -5.40 -15.22 2.22
N ARG A 40 -6.61 -15.46 1.73
CA ARG A 40 -7.60 -14.45 1.31
C ARG A 40 -8.96 -14.79 1.91
N LEU A 41 -9.72 -13.73 2.20
CA LEU A 41 -11.15 -13.80 2.44
C LEU A 41 -11.80 -13.22 1.19
N ILE A 42 -12.66 -14.00 0.54
CA ILE A 42 -13.28 -13.63 -0.72
C ILE A 42 -14.48 -14.53 -0.99
N ASP A 43 -15.59 -13.96 -1.45
CA ASP A 43 -16.74 -14.73 -1.92
C ASP A 43 -16.38 -15.46 -3.25
N ILE A 44 -16.11 -16.77 -3.16
CA ILE A 44 -15.70 -17.58 -4.31
C ILE A 44 -16.93 -18.03 -5.10
N ASN A 45 -18.01 -18.41 -4.40
CA ASN A 45 -19.20 -19.03 -4.99
C ASN A 45 -20.32 -18.03 -5.34
N GLY A 46 -20.19 -16.76 -4.96
CA GLY A 46 -21.16 -15.70 -5.20
C GLY A 46 -22.38 -15.74 -4.29
N ASP A 47 -22.28 -16.33 -3.09
CA ASP A 47 -23.39 -16.45 -2.15
C ASP A 47 -23.53 -15.25 -1.19
N GLY A 48 -22.57 -14.32 -1.25
CA GLY A 48 -22.51 -13.10 -0.44
C GLY A 48 -21.73 -13.24 0.86
N ALA A 49 -21.39 -14.47 1.29
CA ALA A 49 -20.46 -14.70 2.39
C ALA A 49 -19.04 -14.88 1.86
N GLU A 50 -18.05 -14.47 2.62
CA GLU A 50 -16.65 -14.62 2.25
C GLU A 50 -16.12 -16.02 2.59
N ASP A 51 -15.48 -16.66 1.60
CA ASP A 51 -14.78 -17.91 1.78
C ASP A 51 -13.32 -17.69 2.19
N ILE A 52 -12.76 -18.63 2.94
CA ILE A 52 -11.34 -18.61 3.30
C ILE A 52 -10.53 -19.42 2.28
N LEU A 53 -9.74 -18.72 1.47
CA LEU A 53 -8.75 -19.30 0.56
C LEU A 53 -7.36 -19.30 1.20
N ILE A 54 -6.77 -20.46 1.40
CA ILE A 54 -5.44 -20.64 2.00
C ILE A 54 -4.49 -21.24 0.98
N VAL A 55 -3.31 -20.64 0.84
CA VAL A 55 -2.25 -21.09 -0.07
C VAL A 55 -1.00 -21.48 0.71
N GLY A 56 -0.40 -22.62 0.37
CA GLY A 56 0.77 -23.22 1.00
C GLY A 56 2.06 -22.96 0.23
N ASP A 57 3.19 -23.10 0.92
CA ASP A 57 4.53 -22.84 0.36
C ASP A 57 4.88 -23.77 -0.82
N LYS A 58 4.23 -24.93 -0.97
CA LYS A 58 4.49 -25.90 -2.06
C LYS A 58 3.36 -25.94 -3.10
N GLY A 59 2.47 -24.95 -3.12
CA GLY A 59 1.38 -24.89 -4.10
C GLY A 59 0.08 -25.48 -3.59
N GLU A 60 0.03 -25.95 -2.35
CA GLU A 60 -1.21 -26.46 -1.76
C GLU A 60 -2.23 -25.32 -1.66
N VAL A 61 -3.46 -25.54 -2.11
CA VAL A 61 -4.57 -24.60 -1.98
C VAL A 61 -5.71 -25.29 -1.26
N ARG A 62 -6.29 -24.62 -0.27
CA ARG A 62 -7.47 -25.09 0.48
C ARG A 62 -8.50 -23.97 0.57
N THR A 63 -9.75 -24.32 0.35
CA THR A 63 -10.89 -23.40 0.51
C THR A 63 -11.79 -23.90 1.63
N PHE A 64 -12.35 -22.96 2.39
CA PHE A 64 -13.33 -23.21 3.43
C PHE A 64 -14.49 -22.25 3.22
N ALA A 65 -15.67 -22.80 2.97
CA ALA A 65 -16.92 -22.06 2.84
C ALA A 65 -17.86 -22.41 3.99
N MET A 66 -18.63 -21.43 4.45
CA MET A 66 -19.69 -21.70 5.41
C MET A 66 -20.92 -22.19 4.66
N ALA A 67 -21.40 -23.38 5.00
CA ALA A 67 -22.68 -23.83 4.45
C ALA A 67 -23.81 -22.96 5.01
N LYS A 68 -24.77 -22.57 4.17
CA LYS A 68 -25.92 -21.75 4.59
C LYS A 68 -26.61 -22.30 5.85
N GLY A 69 -26.66 -21.47 6.90
CA GLY A 69 -27.26 -21.81 8.19
C GLY A 69 -26.40 -22.70 9.10
N ALA A 70 -25.15 -22.98 8.73
CA ALA A 70 -24.17 -23.56 9.63
C ALA A 70 -23.73 -22.52 10.66
N SER A 71 -23.26 -22.98 11.82
CA SER A 71 -22.76 -22.12 12.89
C SER A 71 -21.23 -22.07 12.96
N ALA A 72 -20.54 -22.71 12.01
CA ALA A 72 -19.09 -22.85 11.95
C ALA A 72 -18.66 -23.37 10.57
N LEU A 73 -17.44 -23.02 10.14
CA LEU A 73 -16.79 -23.60 8.97
C LEU A 73 -16.52 -25.10 9.16
N PRO A 74 -16.43 -25.89 8.08
CA PRO A 74 -16.08 -27.29 8.18
C PRO A 74 -14.65 -27.48 8.71
N ALA A 75 -14.45 -28.52 9.53
CA ALA A 75 -13.13 -28.84 10.09
C ALA A 75 -12.12 -29.33 9.03
N LYS A 76 -12.63 -29.84 7.91
CA LYS A 76 -11.85 -30.19 6.70
C LYS A 76 -12.14 -29.15 5.62
N ALA A 77 -11.15 -28.90 4.76
CA ALA A 77 -11.33 -28.01 3.63
C ALA A 77 -12.48 -28.50 2.73
N SER A 78 -13.30 -27.57 2.26
CA SER A 78 -14.35 -27.82 1.27
C SER A 78 -13.74 -28.17 -0.08
N GLY A 79 -12.68 -27.46 -0.46
CA GLY A 79 -11.93 -27.69 -1.70
C GLY A 79 -10.44 -27.87 -1.51
N SER A 80 -9.81 -28.55 -2.48
CA SER A 80 -8.35 -28.70 -2.54
C SER A 80 -7.83 -28.67 -3.96
N LEU A 81 -6.75 -27.92 -4.17
CA LEU A 81 -5.99 -27.81 -5.42
C LEU A 81 -4.50 -27.89 -5.09
N ASP A 82 -3.69 -28.51 -5.95
CA ASP A 82 -2.23 -28.44 -5.88
C ASP A 82 -1.70 -27.72 -7.12
N LEU A 83 -1.19 -26.50 -6.94
CA LEU A 83 -0.69 -25.66 -8.02
C LEU A 83 0.64 -26.18 -8.56
N PRO A 84 0.82 -26.21 -9.89
CA PRO A 84 2.11 -26.53 -10.48
C PRO A 84 3.10 -25.37 -10.28
N TYR A 85 4.40 -25.70 -10.32
CA TYR A 85 5.50 -24.74 -10.25
C TYR A 85 5.47 -23.78 -9.05
N PRO A 86 5.29 -24.24 -7.81
CA PRO A 86 5.04 -23.37 -6.66
C PRO A 86 6.08 -22.26 -6.46
N ARG A 87 7.36 -22.51 -6.79
CA ARG A 87 8.42 -21.49 -6.68
C ARG A 87 8.38 -20.39 -7.76
N HIS A 88 7.46 -20.50 -8.71
CA HIS A 88 7.34 -19.66 -9.90
C HIS A 88 5.87 -19.35 -10.21
N THR A 89 5.02 -19.15 -9.21
CA THR A 89 3.60 -18.90 -9.43
C THR A 89 3.17 -17.58 -8.80
N LEU A 90 2.67 -16.67 -9.64
CA LEU A 90 1.93 -15.49 -9.21
C LEU A 90 0.44 -15.80 -9.24
N LEU A 91 -0.28 -15.34 -8.22
CA LEU A 91 -1.72 -15.54 -8.06
C LEU A 91 -2.46 -14.21 -8.15
N GLY A 92 -3.61 -14.24 -8.82
CA GLY A 92 -4.60 -13.16 -8.86
C GLY A 92 -6.00 -13.74 -8.61
N LEU A 93 -6.92 -12.87 -8.24
CA LEU A 93 -8.34 -13.19 -8.08
C LEU A 93 -9.13 -12.21 -8.94
N ALA A 94 -10.04 -12.73 -9.76
CA ALA A 94 -10.94 -11.90 -10.56
C ALA A 94 -12.17 -12.71 -11.02
N ALA A 95 -13.30 -12.02 -11.22
CA ALA A 95 -14.40 -12.58 -12.00
C ALA A 95 -14.08 -12.45 -13.50
N LEU A 96 -13.94 -13.58 -14.18
CA LEU A 96 -13.67 -13.59 -15.63
C LEU A 96 -14.91 -13.93 -16.49
N GLY A 97 -16.01 -14.42 -15.89
CA GLY A 97 -17.23 -14.84 -16.59
C GLY A 97 -18.34 -13.78 -16.68
N GLU A 98 -19.40 -14.08 -17.45
CA GLU A 98 -20.57 -13.20 -17.67
C GLU A 98 -21.34 -12.84 -16.39
N THR A 99 -21.30 -13.70 -15.37
CA THR A 99 -22.15 -13.53 -14.19
C THR A 99 -21.57 -12.60 -13.14
N GLY A 100 -20.29 -12.21 -13.19
CA GLY A 100 -19.65 -11.30 -12.22
C GLY A 100 -19.75 -11.71 -10.75
N LYS A 101 -20.35 -12.87 -10.46
CA LYS A 101 -20.76 -13.32 -9.12
C LYS A 101 -19.76 -14.27 -8.48
N THR A 102 -19.06 -15.08 -9.27
CA THR A 102 -18.08 -16.04 -8.76
C THR A 102 -16.65 -15.54 -8.98
N MET A 103 -15.76 -15.79 -8.02
CA MET A 103 -14.35 -15.42 -8.14
C MET A 103 -13.50 -16.57 -8.68
N ASP A 104 -12.68 -16.24 -9.69
CA ASP A 104 -11.75 -17.19 -10.28
C ASP A 104 -10.35 -16.99 -9.70
N LEU A 105 -9.68 -18.10 -9.41
CA LEU A 105 -8.26 -18.09 -9.10
C LEU A 105 -7.46 -18.09 -10.40
N ILE A 106 -6.57 -17.12 -10.56
CA ILE A 106 -5.74 -16.96 -11.74
C ILE A 106 -4.29 -17.23 -11.34
N ALA A 107 -3.68 -18.22 -11.99
CA ALA A 107 -2.28 -18.56 -11.78
C ALA A 107 -1.46 -18.23 -13.02
N LEU A 108 -0.50 -17.33 -12.86
CA LEU A 108 0.53 -17.06 -13.83
C LEU A 108 1.80 -17.84 -13.43
N SER A 109 2.18 -18.80 -14.25
CA SER A 109 3.27 -19.75 -13.97
C SER A 109 4.19 -19.93 -15.19
N PRO A 110 5.26 -20.75 -15.09
CA PRO A 110 6.02 -21.15 -16.27
C PRO A 110 5.18 -21.92 -17.26
N GLY A 111 3.99 -22.43 -16.89
CA GLY A 111 3.03 -23.13 -17.73
C GLY A 111 2.16 -22.24 -18.61
N GLY A 112 1.90 -20.99 -18.22
CA GLY A 112 0.90 -20.15 -18.86
C GLY A 112 0.18 -19.23 -17.86
N ILE A 113 -0.83 -18.52 -18.36
CA ILE A 113 -1.92 -17.98 -17.54
C ILE A 113 -3.02 -19.05 -17.51
N SER A 114 -3.36 -19.54 -16.32
CA SER A 114 -4.42 -20.52 -16.10
C SER A 114 -5.46 -19.95 -15.15
N ALA A 115 -6.74 -20.14 -15.46
CA ALA A 115 -7.85 -19.83 -14.57
C ALA A 115 -8.43 -21.11 -13.97
N TYR A 116 -8.88 -21.00 -12.73
CA TYR A 116 -9.54 -22.05 -11.98
C TYR A 116 -10.84 -21.46 -11.45
N ARG A 117 -11.96 -21.99 -11.93
CA ARG A 117 -13.28 -21.65 -11.39
C ARG A 117 -13.67 -22.70 -10.37
N ALA A 118 -14.11 -22.26 -9.21
CA ALA A 118 -14.57 -23.18 -8.20
C ALA A 118 -15.94 -23.77 -8.57
N GLY A 119 -16.19 -25.00 -8.14
CA GLY A 119 -17.53 -25.57 -8.11
C GLY A 119 -18.40 -24.97 -6.99
N ALA A 120 -19.63 -25.45 -6.87
CA ALA A 120 -20.54 -25.06 -5.78
C ALA A 120 -20.03 -25.43 -4.38
N ASP A 121 -19.06 -26.34 -4.29
CA ASP A 121 -18.35 -26.74 -3.07
C ASP A 121 -17.14 -25.85 -2.76
N VAL A 122 -16.99 -24.72 -3.46
CA VAL A 122 -15.81 -23.83 -3.48
C VAL A 122 -14.50 -24.56 -3.82
N GLY A 123 -14.58 -25.73 -4.45
CA GLY A 123 -13.44 -26.53 -4.87
C GLY A 123 -12.94 -26.12 -6.24
N PHE A 124 -11.68 -25.70 -6.32
CA PHE A 124 -11.01 -25.50 -7.62
C PHE A 124 -10.64 -26.85 -8.26
N PRO A 125 -10.82 -27.01 -9.59
CA PRO A 125 -10.41 -28.21 -10.30
C PRO A 125 -8.87 -28.34 -10.30
N GLN A 126 -8.35 -29.57 -10.33
CA GLN A 126 -6.89 -29.80 -10.36
C GLN A 126 -6.22 -29.28 -11.64
N ALA A 127 -6.96 -29.24 -12.74
CA ALA A 127 -6.48 -28.72 -14.02
C ALA A 127 -7.10 -27.34 -14.27
N GLY A 128 -6.26 -26.32 -14.45
CA GLY A 128 -6.69 -24.98 -14.81
C GLY A 128 -6.88 -24.81 -16.32
N THR A 129 -7.82 -23.95 -16.70
CA THR A 129 -8.11 -23.61 -18.09
C THR A 129 -7.13 -22.54 -18.58
N PRO A 130 -6.36 -22.78 -19.67
CA PRO A 130 -5.45 -21.77 -20.18
C PRO A 130 -6.20 -20.59 -20.80
N LEU A 131 -5.88 -19.37 -20.38
CA LEU A 131 -6.49 -18.14 -20.89
C LEU A 131 -5.76 -17.54 -22.10
N ALA A 132 -4.52 -17.95 -22.32
CA ALA A 132 -3.63 -17.43 -23.37
C ALA A 132 -2.95 -18.58 -24.13
N PRO A 133 -2.37 -18.34 -25.33
CA PRO A 133 -1.65 -19.37 -26.07
C PRO A 133 -0.56 -20.03 -25.22
N THR A 134 -0.60 -21.37 -25.11
CA THR A 134 0.31 -22.15 -24.25
C THR A 134 1.63 -22.50 -24.92
N SER A 135 1.77 -22.21 -26.22
CA SER A 135 2.96 -22.50 -27.02
C SER A 135 3.26 -21.39 -28.04
N GLY A 136 4.48 -21.38 -28.57
CA GLY A 136 4.93 -20.40 -29.58
C GLY A 136 5.41 -19.05 -29.02
N ARG A 137 5.68 -18.09 -29.91
CA ARG A 137 6.28 -16.78 -29.58
C ARG A 137 5.35 -15.83 -28.80
N ARG A 138 4.06 -16.16 -28.71
CA ARG A 138 3.02 -15.38 -28.01
C ARG A 138 2.59 -16.05 -26.71
N ARG A 139 3.47 -16.81 -26.07
CA ARG A 139 3.17 -17.48 -24.80
C ARG A 139 3.39 -16.54 -23.63
N ALA A 140 2.34 -16.29 -22.84
CA ALA A 140 2.47 -15.67 -21.53
C ALA A 140 3.09 -16.68 -20.57
N ALA A 141 4.29 -16.42 -20.04
CA ALA A 141 4.94 -17.35 -19.13
C ALA A 141 5.80 -16.63 -18.10
N LEU A 142 5.60 -16.97 -16.83
CA LEU A 142 6.44 -16.47 -15.76
C LEU A 142 7.76 -17.24 -15.74
N ARG A 143 8.87 -16.52 -15.82
CA ARG A 143 10.21 -17.08 -15.62
C ARG A 143 10.83 -16.65 -14.29
N LEU A 144 10.27 -15.62 -13.66
CA LEU A 144 10.72 -15.12 -12.37
C LEU A 144 10.52 -16.18 -11.29
N ARG A 145 11.53 -16.38 -10.45
CA ARG A 145 11.43 -17.19 -9.23
C ARG A 145 10.92 -16.30 -8.11
N VAL A 146 9.79 -16.66 -7.51
CA VAL A 146 9.16 -15.97 -6.37
C VAL A 146 9.28 -16.77 -5.07
N GLY A 147 9.91 -17.95 -5.11
CA GLY A 147 10.19 -18.78 -3.94
C GLY A 147 9.02 -19.68 -3.54
N ARG A 148 7.81 -19.12 -3.53
CA ARG A 148 6.54 -19.79 -3.21
C ARG A 148 5.37 -19.13 -3.95
N PRO A 149 4.17 -19.75 -4.03
CA PRO A 149 3.02 -19.11 -4.64
C PRO A 149 2.73 -17.77 -3.96
N THR A 150 2.63 -16.71 -4.73
CA THR A 150 2.57 -15.33 -4.21
C THR A 150 1.43 -14.59 -4.88
N PHE A 151 0.50 -14.05 -4.10
CA PHE A 151 -0.51 -13.15 -4.65
C PHE A 151 0.12 -11.84 -5.08
N ALA A 152 -0.30 -11.35 -6.24
CA ALA A 152 0.12 -10.07 -6.79
C ALA A 152 -1.07 -9.40 -7.49
N HIS A 153 -0.98 -8.09 -7.68
CA HIS A 153 -1.96 -7.31 -8.44
C HIS A 153 -1.76 -7.53 -9.95
N ILE A 154 -1.86 -8.79 -10.39
CA ILE A 154 -1.76 -9.18 -11.80
C ILE A 154 -3.10 -9.07 -12.52
N CYS A 155 -4.21 -8.95 -11.79
CA CYS A 155 -5.55 -8.80 -12.34
C CYS A 155 -6.05 -7.38 -12.06
N ARG A 156 -6.39 -6.65 -13.13
CA ARG A 156 -6.91 -5.28 -13.05
C ARG A 156 -7.64 -4.95 -14.35
N ASP A 157 -8.74 -4.22 -14.27
CA ASP A 157 -9.34 -3.59 -15.44
C ASP A 157 -8.44 -2.44 -15.90
N MET A 158 -7.77 -2.62 -17.04
CA MET A 158 -6.79 -1.66 -17.56
C MET A 158 -7.39 -0.78 -18.64
N ASN A 159 -8.48 -1.19 -19.27
CA ASN A 159 -9.12 -0.49 -20.39
C ASN A 159 -10.46 0.17 -20.00
N GLY A 160 -10.88 0.06 -18.73
CA GLY A 160 -12.11 0.64 -18.22
C GLY A 160 -13.37 -0.03 -18.78
N ASP A 161 -13.26 -1.24 -19.32
CA ASP A 161 -14.39 -1.95 -19.93
C ASP A 161 -15.22 -2.77 -18.94
N GLY A 162 -14.85 -2.71 -17.65
CA GLY A 162 -15.48 -3.44 -16.56
C GLY A 162 -15.02 -4.88 -16.41
N ARG A 163 -14.13 -5.37 -17.30
CA ARG A 163 -13.55 -6.72 -17.23
C ARG A 163 -12.14 -6.66 -16.68
N GLN A 164 -11.77 -7.71 -15.95
CA GLN A 164 -10.43 -7.83 -15.39
C GLN A 164 -9.46 -8.33 -16.47
N ASP A 165 -8.40 -7.56 -16.70
CA ASP A 165 -7.27 -7.90 -17.57
C ASP A 165 -6.12 -8.53 -16.79
N VAL A 166 -5.10 -9.04 -17.49
CA VAL A 166 -3.94 -9.68 -16.86
C VAL A 166 -2.62 -8.98 -17.22
N LEU A 167 -1.82 -8.71 -16.20
CA LEU A 167 -0.46 -8.17 -16.29
C LEU A 167 0.56 -9.31 -16.13
N VAL A 168 1.44 -9.47 -17.12
CA VAL A 168 2.43 -10.55 -17.14
C VAL A 168 3.84 -9.97 -17.10
N PRO A 169 4.57 -10.08 -15.98
CA PRO A 169 5.97 -9.65 -15.93
C PRO A 169 6.88 -10.59 -16.74
N VAL A 170 7.66 -10.01 -17.65
CA VAL A 170 8.59 -10.71 -18.56
C VAL A 170 9.91 -9.94 -18.64
N GLY A 171 10.94 -10.43 -17.94
CA GLY A 171 12.25 -9.76 -17.90
C GLY A 171 12.09 -8.34 -17.33
N GLU A 172 12.60 -7.32 -18.03
CA GLU A 172 12.43 -5.91 -17.68
C GLU A 172 11.21 -5.28 -18.38
N SER A 173 10.11 -6.02 -18.48
CA SER A 173 8.88 -5.53 -19.09
C SER A 173 7.64 -6.16 -18.46
N ILE A 174 6.49 -5.51 -18.62
CA ILE A 174 5.16 -6.08 -18.36
C ILE A 174 4.46 -6.22 -19.70
N GLU A 175 3.89 -7.39 -19.96
CA GLU A 175 2.92 -7.56 -21.03
C GLU A 175 1.51 -7.31 -20.51
N LEU A 176 0.74 -6.52 -21.26
CA LEU A 176 -0.67 -6.27 -21.02
C LEU A 176 -1.52 -7.20 -21.87
N TRP A 177 -2.38 -7.98 -21.22
CA TRP A 177 -3.24 -8.98 -21.81
C TRP A 177 -4.70 -8.63 -21.55
N LEU A 178 -5.39 -8.12 -22.57
CA LEU A 178 -6.79 -7.71 -22.43
C LEU A 178 -7.74 -8.91 -22.47
N ASN A 179 -8.81 -8.79 -21.69
CA ASN A 179 -9.95 -9.67 -21.68
C ASN A 179 -10.94 -9.26 -22.78
N ASP A 180 -10.90 -9.98 -23.91
CA ASP A 180 -11.80 -9.74 -25.06
C ASP A 180 -13.26 -10.24 -24.79
N GLY A 181 -13.57 -10.67 -23.56
CA GLY A 181 -14.87 -11.21 -23.17
C GLY A 181 -15.10 -12.66 -23.60
N LEU A 182 -16.29 -13.19 -23.25
CA LEU A 182 -16.72 -14.51 -23.70
C LEU A 182 -17.19 -14.41 -25.16
N VAL A 183 -16.36 -14.87 -26.09
CA VAL A 183 -16.71 -14.91 -27.51
C VAL A 183 -17.48 -16.21 -27.79
N THR A 184 -18.80 -16.10 -27.95
CA THR A 184 -19.67 -17.23 -28.31
C THR A 184 -19.30 -17.76 -29.70
N THR A 185 -19.01 -19.05 -29.80
CA THR A 185 -18.95 -19.74 -31.11
C THR A 185 -20.27 -20.45 -31.33
N THR A 186 -20.55 -20.86 -32.56
CA THR A 186 -21.90 -21.23 -33.06
C THR A 186 -22.65 -22.33 -32.30
N ASN A 187 -22.10 -22.96 -31.25
CA ASN A 187 -22.79 -23.90 -30.37
C ASN A 187 -22.30 -23.94 -28.90
N ASP A 188 -21.39 -23.06 -28.44
CA ASP A 188 -20.91 -23.07 -27.05
C ASP A 188 -20.37 -21.69 -26.62
N THR A 189 -20.76 -21.24 -25.43
CA THR A 189 -20.18 -20.05 -24.79
C THR A 189 -19.04 -20.54 -23.89
N PRO A 190 -17.78 -20.15 -24.17
CA PRO A 190 -16.66 -20.63 -23.37
C PRO A 190 -16.81 -20.18 -21.91
N GLU A 191 -16.39 -21.03 -20.99
CA GLU A 191 -16.43 -20.73 -19.55
C GLU A 191 -15.51 -19.56 -19.17
N PHE A 192 -14.44 -19.36 -19.94
CA PHE A 192 -13.43 -18.33 -19.70
C PHE A 192 -13.16 -17.52 -20.97
N PRO A 193 -12.81 -16.24 -20.81
CA PRO A 193 -12.44 -15.40 -21.94
C PRO A 193 -11.08 -15.81 -22.48
N ARG A 194 -10.81 -15.42 -23.73
CA ARG A 194 -9.45 -15.47 -24.26
C ARG A 194 -8.76 -14.15 -24.01
N LEU A 195 -7.55 -14.23 -23.48
CA LEU A 195 -6.70 -13.09 -23.28
C LEU A 195 -5.86 -12.84 -24.53
N ARG A 196 -5.81 -11.58 -24.95
CA ARG A 196 -5.00 -11.14 -26.08
C ARG A 196 -3.96 -10.14 -25.63
N ARG A 197 -2.69 -10.47 -25.88
CA ARG A 197 -1.58 -9.54 -25.66
C ARG A 197 -1.71 -8.33 -26.57
N ILE A 198 -1.78 -7.14 -25.99
CA ILE A 198 -1.87 -5.88 -26.74
C ILE A 198 -0.59 -5.06 -26.70
N ALA A 199 0.16 -5.14 -25.59
CA ALA A 199 1.36 -4.34 -25.40
C ALA A 199 2.43 -5.13 -24.62
N ARG A 200 3.69 -4.75 -24.83
CA ARG A 200 4.80 -5.08 -23.94
C ARG A 200 5.49 -3.78 -23.58
N LEU A 201 5.39 -3.42 -22.32
CA LEU A 201 5.80 -2.13 -21.79
C LEU A 201 7.10 -2.32 -20.99
N PRO A 202 8.21 -1.64 -21.34
CA PRO A 202 9.45 -1.75 -20.59
C PRO A 202 9.26 -1.15 -19.20
N ILE A 203 9.72 -1.87 -18.18
CA ILE A 203 9.68 -1.46 -16.77
C ILE A 203 10.99 -1.85 -16.09
N LYS A 204 11.54 -0.97 -15.26
CA LYS A 204 12.54 -1.41 -14.29
C LYS A 204 11.85 -2.07 -13.11
N ILE A 205 12.04 -3.37 -12.96
CA ILE A 205 11.69 -4.07 -11.72
C ILE A 205 12.63 -3.52 -10.64
N GLN A 206 12.11 -2.72 -9.72
CA GLN A 206 12.89 -2.27 -8.57
C GLN A 206 13.09 -3.46 -7.63
N HIS A 207 14.33 -3.95 -7.58
CA HIS A 207 14.74 -4.90 -6.55
C HIS A 207 14.93 -4.11 -5.24
N ARG A 208 14.05 -4.29 -4.26
CA ARG A 208 14.38 -3.97 -2.87
C ARG A 208 15.18 -5.15 -2.32
N PRO A 209 16.50 -5.04 -2.11
CA PRO A 209 17.21 -6.06 -1.36
C PRO A 209 16.60 -6.13 0.05
N SER A 210 16.06 -7.29 0.41
CA SER A 210 15.86 -7.64 1.81
C SER A 210 17.25 -7.75 2.44
N PHE A 211 17.54 -6.91 3.42
CA PHE A 211 18.82 -6.91 4.15
C PHE A 211 18.80 -7.86 5.36
N ASP A 212 18.03 -8.95 5.29
CA ASP A 212 18.01 -9.96 6.34
C ASP A 212 18.99 -11.09 6.02
N ALA A 213 20.23 -10.93 6.50
CA ALA A 213 21.33 -11.84 6.21
C ALA A 213 21.12 -13.26 6.77
N GLU A 214 20.24 -13.44 7.77
CA GLU A 214 19.89 -14.76 8.32
C GLU A 214 18.78 -15.48 7.52
N ARG A 215 18.06 -14.79 6.62
CA ARG A 215 17.02 -15.37 5.73
C ARG A 215 17.50 -15.69 4.31
N LEU A 216 18.78 -15.47 4.02
CA LEU A 216 19.37 -15.65 2.67
C LEU A 216 19.49 -17.10 2.17
N SER A 217 19.02 -18.10 2.91
CA SER A 217 19.22 -19.51 2.51
C SER A 217 18.04 -20.20 1.82
N ASP A 218 16.81 -19.65 1.79
CA ASP A 218 15.74 -20.22 0.93
C ASP A 218 14.50 -19.32 0.74
N GLU A 219 14.25 -18.38 1.65
CA GLU A 219 13.20 -17.36 1.55
C GLU A 219 13.75 -16.09 0.90
N LEU A 220 14.03 -16.20 -0.40
CA LEU A 220 14.03 -15.04 -1.31
C LEU A 220 12.57 -14.56 -1.45
N GLU A 221 11.98 -14.09 -0.33
CA GLU A 221 10.87 -13.12 -0.30
C GLU A 221 11.40 -11.78 -0.83
N ASN A 222 11.96 -11.80 -2.05
CA ASN A 222 12.06 -10.61 -2.83
C ASN A 222 10.64 -10.12 -2.98
N SER A 223 10.39 -8.98 -2.33
CA SER A 223 9.29 -8.06 -2.52
C SER A 223 9.18 -7.69 -4.00
N PHE A 224 8.73 -8.63 -4.80
CA PHE A 224 8.33 -8.39 -6.16
C PHE A 224 6.95 -7.73 -6.10
N SER A 225 6.96 -6.41 -5.98
CA SER A 225 5.82 -5.62 -6.42
C SER A 225 5.88 -5.61 -7.95
N VAL A 226 4.83 -6.10 -8.62
CA VAL A 226 4.58 -5.69 -10.01
C VAL A 226 4.62 -4.17 -9.96
N PRO A 227 5.60 -3.48 -10.60
CA PRO A 227 5.79 -2.05 -10.39
C PRO A 227 4.45 -1.36 -10.56
N GLN A 228 4.13 -0.47 -9.61
CA GLN A 228 2.88 0.26 -9.59
C GLN A 228 2.69 0.89 -10.98
N LEU A 229 1.86 0.25 -11.80
CA LEU A 229 1.24 0.92 -12.93
C LEU A 229 0.35 1.94 -12.26
N GLN A 230 0.85 3.17 -12.20
CA GLN A 230 0.06 4.27 -11.69
C GLN A 230 -0.99 4.54 -12.74
N THR A 231 -2.23 4.32 -12.35
CA THR A 231 -3.36 4.80 -13.13
C THR A 231 -3.93 6.02 -12.45
N ALA A 232 -4.28 6.98 -13.27
CA ALA A 232 -4.96 8.20 -12.86
C ALA A 232 -5.60 8.78 -14.11
N ASP A 233 -6.68 9.53 -13.96
CA ASP A 233 -7.14 10.39 -15.04
C ASP A 233 -6.12 11.53 -15.24
N LEU A 234 -5.29 11.40 -16.28
CA LEU A 234 -4.22 12.35 -16.55
C LEU A 234 -4.69 13.50 -17.44
N ASN A 235 -5.90 13.40 -18.01
CA ASN A 235 -6.38 14.33 -19.02
C ASN A 235 -7.80 14.88 -18.76
N GLY A 236 -8.45 14.50 -17.66
CA GLY A 236 -9.76 14.99 -17.24
C GLY A 236 -10.92 14.41 -18.05
N ASP A 237 -10.78 13.21 -18.61
CA ASP A 237 -11.83 12.52 -19.37
C ASP A 237 -12.59 11.46 -18.56
N GLY A 238 -12.24 11.27 -17.30
CA GLY A 238 -12.83 10.32 -16.38
C GLY A 238 -12.36 8.88 -16.56
N ARG A 239 -11.33 8.64 -17.37
CA ARG A 239 -10.73 7.31 -17.59
C ARG A 239 -9.38 7.19 -16.91
N ASP A 240 -9.05 5.97 -16.50
CA ASP A 240 -7.76 5.66 -15.91
C ASP A 240 -6.69 5.56 -17.01
N ASP A 241 -5.87 6.61 -17.14
CA ASP A 241 -4.69 6.63 -18.00
C ASP A 241 -3.51 5.93 -17.33
N LEU A 242 -2.48 5.57 -18.10
CA LEU A 242 -1.32 4.82 -17.58
C LEU A 242 -0.03 5.63 -17.57
N LEU A 243 0.62 5.71 -16.40
CA LEU A 243 1.97 6.24 -16.23
C LEU A 243 2.99 5.13 -15.99
N ILE A 244 4.07 5.16 -16.77
CA ILE A 244 5.23 4.28 -16.62
C ILE A 244 6.47 5.12 -16.28
N GLU A 245 7.16 4.71 -15.23
CA GLU A 245 8.41 5.32 -14.78
C GLU A 245 9.61 4.38 -15.02
N ASP A 246 10.61 4.85 -15.75
CA ASP A 246 11.90 4.16 -15.90
C ASP A 246 13.07 5.14 -15.72
N GLY A 247 13.62 5.17 -14.51
CA GLY A 247 14.68 6.12 -14.15
C GLY A 247 14.21 7.56 -14.36
N GLY A 248 14.89 8.30 -15.24
CA GLY A 248 14.49 9.65 -15.64
C GLY A 248 13.39 9.71 -16.70
N ARG A 249 13.00 8.59 -17.32
CA ARG A 249 11.94 8.56 -18.33
C ARG A 249 10.57 8.49 -17.66
N ARG A 250 9.62 9.25 -18.20
CA ARG A 250 8.18 9.11 -17.96
C ARG A 250 7.49 8.87 -19.29
N ALA A 251 6.59 7.90 -19.31
CA ALA A 251 5.76 7.58 -20.47
C ALA A 251 4.30 7.55 -20.01
N PHE A 252 3.51 8.46 -20.58
CA PHE A 252 2.09 8.64 -20.29
C PHE A 252 1.31 8.12 -21.49
N HIS A 253 0.44 7.14 -21.23
CA HIS A 253 -0.40 6.50 -22.24
C HIS A 253 -1.85 6.84 -21.89
N LEU A 254 -2.48 7.66 -22.72
CA LEU A 254 -3.85 8.11 -22.53
C LEU A 254 -4.81 7.06 -23.08
N GLN A 255 -5.75 6.62 -22.24
CA GLN A 255 -6.75 5.65 -22.62
C GLN A 255 -7.70 6.26 -23.65
N ARG A 256 -8.01 5.51 -24.70
CA ARG A 256 -8.92 5.94 -25.77
C ARG A 256 -10.37 5.62 -25.42
N ALA A 257 -11.31 6.17 -26.18
CA ALA A 257 -12.75 5.97 -25.96
C ALA A 257 -13.23 4.53 -26.17
N ASP A 258 -12.45 3.72 -26.88
CA ASP A 258 -12.67 2.29 -27.03
C ASP A 258 -11.96 1.46 -25.94
N GLY A 259 -11.45 2.11 -24.89
CA GLY A 259 -10.68 1.51 -23.80
C GLY A 259 -9.23 1.20 -24.16
N SER A 260 -8.82 1.30 -25.43
CA SER A 260 -7.46 0.92 -25.81
C SER A 260 -6.42 1.83 -25.17
N ILE A 261 -5.36 1.22 -24.62
CA ILE A 261 -4.14 1.93 -24.22
C ILE A 261 -3.14 1.83 -25.38
N PRO A 262 -2.66 2.96 -25.93
CA PRO A 262 -1.74 2.95 -27.04
C PRO A 262 -0.38 2.38 -26.61
N VAL A 263 0.23 1.55 -27.45
CA VAL A 263 1.56 0.95 -27.17
C VAL A 263 2.64 2.02 -27.14
N GLU A 264 2.53 3.00 -28.02
CA GLU A 264 3.37 4.19 -27.99
C GLU A 264 2.74 5.21 -27.03
N PRO A 265 3.51 5.78 -26.10
CA PRO A 265 2.99 6.79 -25.18
C PRO A 265 2.60 8.06 -25.94
N ASP A 266 1.45 8.64 -25.61
CA ASP A 266 1.01 9.93 -26.15
C ASP A 266 1.97 11.05 -25.71
N VAL A 267 2.52 10.94 -24.50
CA VAL A 267 3.57 11.84 -24.00
C VAL A 267 4.72 11.02 -23.43
N SER A 268 5.94 11.24 -23.93
CA SER A 268 7.14 10.69 -23.31
C SER A 268 8.18 11.78 -23.09
N ILE A 269 8.72 11.82 -21.88
CA ILE A 269 9.72 12.79 -21.48
C ILE A 269 10.87 12.06 -20.80
N ASN A 270 12.11 12.42 -21.15
CA ASN A 270 13.24 12.13 -20.31
C ASN A 270 13.51 13.39 -19.47
N LEU A 271 13.43 13.26 -18.16
CA LEU A 271 13.63 14.36 -17.21
C LEU A 271 15.01 15.03 -17.36
N ASP A 272 16.01 14.37 -17.98
CA ASP A 272 17.32 14.95 -18.30
C ASP A 272 17.24 16.28 -19.07
N VAL A 273 16.15 16.55 -19.80
CA VAL A 273 15.93 17.83 -20.48
C VAL A 273 15.74 18.99 -19.51
N PHE A 274 15.27 18.71 -18.29
CA PHE A 274 15.13 19.69 -17.21
C PHE A 274 16.43 19.79 -16.45
N ARG A 275 17.35 20.59 -17.01
CA ARG A 275 18.68 20.77 -16.44
C ARG A 275 18.92 22.20 -16.00
N ASP A 276 19.38 22.32 -14.77
CA ASP A 276 20.07 23.51 -14.29
C ASP A 276 21.56 23.43 -14.67
N THR A 277 22.02 24.43 -15.41
CA THR A 277 23.37 24.52 -15.97
C THR A 277 24.37 25.18 -15.03
N THR A 278 23.94 25.66 -13.85
CA THR A 278 24.89 26.12 -12.83
C THR A 278 25.85 24.97 -12.46
N PRO A 279 27.09 25.19 -11.98
CA PRO A 279 27.97 24.08 -11.61
C PRO A 279 27.46 23.33 -10.37
N LYS A 280 27.42 21.98 -10.41
CA LYS A 280 26.97 21.15 -9.28
C LYS A 280 27.68 21.58 -7.99
N ALA A 281 26.91 21.77 -6.92
CA ALA A 281 27.51 21.96 -5.61
C ALA A 281 28.39 20.74 -5.32
N ALA A 282 29.71 20.96 -5.21
CA ALA A 282 30.63 19.88 -4.91
C ALA A 282 30.22 19.27 -3.57
N LEU A 283 30.20 17.93 -3.48
CA LEU A 283 30.02 17.23 -2.22
C LEU A 283 31.26 17.52 -1.35
N ARG A 284 31.17 18.60 -0.60
CA ARG A 284 32.26 19.14 0.23
C ARG A 284 31.68 19.54 1.57
N PRO A 285 32.43 19.32 2.66
CA PRO A 285 32.02 19.75 3.98
C PRO A 285 31.61 21.23 4.01
N GLY A 286 30.52 21.55 4.70
CA GLY A 286 29.99 22.91 4.87
C GLY A 286 29.24 23.47 3.65
N ARG A 287 28.84 22.62 2.69
CA ARG A 287 28.03 23.02 1.52
C ARG A 287 26.71 22.28 1.52
N THR A 288 25.68 22.87 0.90
CA THR A 288 24.41 22.17 0.67
C THR A 288 24.63 20.89 -0.13
N LEU A 289 24.12 19.78 0.40
CA LEU A 289 24.03 18.50 -0.25
C LEU A 289 23.04 18.60 -1.41
N ALA A 290 23.56 18.56 -2.64
CA ALA A 290 22.75 18.18 -3.78
C ALA A 290 22.38 16.71 -3.58
N GLY A 291 21.09 16.40 -3.37
CA GLY A 291 20.56 15.05 -3.08
C GLY A 291 20.67 14.06 -4.24
N GLY A 292 21.71 14.20 -5.08
CA GLY A 292 21.83 13.66 -6.42
C GLY A 292 22.09 14.78 -7.44
N ASP A 293 22.40 14.40 -8.68
CA ASP A 293 22.31 15.30 -9.87
C ASP A 293 21.17 14.85 -10.79
N GLN A 294 20.19 14.16 -10.20
CA GLN A 294 19.01 13.66 -10.90
C GLN A 294 17.83 14.60 -10.65
N GLN A 295 16.91 14.63 -11.60
CA GLN A 295 15.67 15.37 -11.49
C GLN A 295 14.71 14.66 -10.54
N SER A 296 14.04 15.42 -9.70
CA SER A 296 12.85 14.96 -8.98
C SER A 296 11.60 15.48 -9.67
N ILE A 297 10.54 14.68 -9.68
CA ILE A 297 9.21 15.07 -10.15
C ILE A 297 8.20 14.75 -9.04
N GLN A 298 7.28 15.69 -8.81
CA GLN A 298 6.11 15.51 -7.95
C GLN A 298 4.86 15.79 -8.79
N SER A 299 3.77 15.07 -8.51
CA SER A 299 2.49 15.24 -9.19
C SER A 299 1.39 15.51 -8.18
N ARG A 300 0.60 16.57 -8.40
CA ARG A 300 -0.58 16.93 -7.61
C ARG A 300 -1.42 17.92 -8.41
N ASP A 301 -2.73 17.90 -8.24
CA ASP A 301 -3.60 18.97 -8.75
C ASP A 301 -3.28 20.27 -7.98
N LEU A 302 -2.74 21.27 -8.67
CA LEU A 302 -2.37 22.56 -8.06
C LEU A 302 -3.50 23.57 -8.18
N ASP A 303 -4.23 23.56 -9.29
CA ASP A 303 -5.26 24.57 -9.61
C ASP A 303 -6.71 24.15 -9.36
N GLY A 304 -6.91 22.92 -8.92
CA GLY A 304 -8.21 22.38 -8.52
C GLY A 304 -9.08 21.95 -9.71
N ASP A 305 -8.50 21.75 -10.89
CA ASP A 305 -9.24 21.33 -12.09
C ASP A 305 -9.48 19.82 -12.18
N GLY A 306 -8.92 19.05 -11.23
CA GLY A 306 -8.99 17.59 -11.18
C GLY A 306 -7.98 16.87 -12.07
N ILE A 307 -7.12 17.60 -12.78
CA ILE A 307 -6.06 17.06 -13.63
C ILE A 307 -4.72 17.16 -12.89
N PRO A 308 -3.92 16.09 -12.84
CA PRO A 308 -2.61 16.15 -12.19
C PRO A 308 -1.65 17.13 -12.87
N ASP A 309 -1.13 18.08 -12.09
CA ASP A 309 -0.02 18.95 -12.50
C ASP A 309 1.32 18.35 -12.06
N HIS A 310 2.41 18.85 -12.66
CA HIS A 310 3.75 18.33 -12.41
C HIS A 310 4.74 19.43 -12.02
N VAL A 311 5.50 19.18 -10.95
CA VAL A 311 6.61 20.01 -10.48
C VAL A 311 7.90 19.23 -10.61
N VAL A 312 8.78 19.69 -11.49
CA VAL A 312 10.10 19.09 -11.72
C VAL A 312 11.17 19.96 -11.09
N ALA A 313 12.08 19.39 -10.32
CA ALA A 313 13.23 20.10 -9.78
C ALA A 313 14.56 19.48 -10.22
N HIS A 314 15.51 20.35 -10.55
CA HIS A 314 16.89 20.01 -10.75
C HIS A 314 17.76 21.10 -10.14
N ARG A 315 18.40 20.76 -9.02
CA ARG A 315 19.31 21.66 -8.31
C ARG A 315 18.64 22.97 -7.95
N ARG A 316 19.02 24.11 -8.53
CA ARG A 316 18.41 25.40 -8.16
C ARG A 316 17.13 25.72 -8.92
N LYS A 317 16.79 24.97 -9.96
CA LYS A 317 15.62 25.27 -10.80
C LYS A 317 14.46 24.33 -10.50
N VAL A 318 13.28 24.93 -10.43
CA VAL A 318 12.00 24.21 -10.30
C VAL A 318 11.12 24.66 -11.44
N TRP A 319 10.63 23.71 -12.23
CA TRP A 319 9.71 23.93 -13.33
C TRP A 319 8.31 23.44 -12.93
N VAL A 320 7.30 24.24 -13.24
CA VAL A 320 5.90 23.90 -13.02
C VAL A 320 5.24 23.70 -14.37
N PHE A 321 4.49 22.62 -14.51
CA PHE A 321 3.73 22.25 -15.70
C PHE A 321 2.31 21.91 -15.28
N HIS A 322 1.34 22.61 -15.86
CA HIS A 322 -0.06 22.27 -15.61
C HIS A 322 -0.54 21.23 -16.62
N GLY A 323 -1.39 20.33 -16.14
CA GLY A 323 -2.17 19.42 -16.96
C GLY A 323 -3.08 20.19 -17.91
N ARG A 324 -3.55 19.51 -18.96
CA ARG A 324 -4.52 20.09 -19.89
C ARG A 324 -5.60 19.12 -20.24
N LYS A 325 -6.85 19.58 -20.10
CA LYS A 325 -8.02 18.80 -20.48
C LYS A 325 -7.93 18.27 -21.91
N GLY A 326 -8.08 16.95 -22.06
CA GLY A 326 -8.03 16.22 -23.33
C GLY A 326 -6.64 16.12 -23.99
N GLN A 327 -5.60 16.73 -23.44
CA GLN A 327 -4.21 16.61 -23.94
C GLN A 327 -3.27 15.95 -22.93
N GLY A 328 -3.68 15.89 -21.66
CA GLY A 328 -2.91 15.34 -20.58
C GLY A 328 -1.69 16.17 -20.19
N PRO A 329 -0.66 15.55 -19.60
CA PRO A 329 0.57 16.21 -19.16
C PRO A 329 1.33 16.94 -20.27
N GLN A 330 1.84 18.14 -19.99
CA GLN A 330 2.57 18.97 -20.98
C GLN A 330 3.93 19.41 -20.47
N PHE A 331 5.02 18.95 -21.11
CA PHE A 331 6.40 19.18 -20.65
C PHE A 331 7.22 20.17 -21.50
N THR A 332 6.61 20.79 -22.52
CA THR A 332 7.34 21.64 -23.49
C THR A 332 7.51 23.08 -23.04
N LYS A 333 6.50 23.64 -22.34
CA LYS A 333 6.51 25.03 -21.88
C LYS A 333 6.08 25.07 -20.42
N PRO A 334 7.00 25.31 -19.47
CA PRO A 334 6.63 25.46 -18.07
C PRO A 334 5.77 26.71 -17.91
N THR A 335 4.70 26.62 -17.12
CA THR A 335 3.93 27.81 -16.71
C THR A 335 4.74 28.70 -15.77
N GLN A 336 5.66 28.10 -15.01
CA GLN A 336 6.58 28.83 -14.15
C GLN A 336 7.94 28.16 -14.04
N ILE A 337 8.99 28.98 -13.90
CA ILE A 337 10.32 28.53 -13.49
C ILE A 337 10.72 29.31 -12.23
N LEU A 338 10.84 28.62 -11.10
CA LEU A 338 11.41 29.18 -9.88
C LEU A 338 12.91 28.90 -9.81
N ARG A 339 13.63 29.81 -9.14
CA ARG A 339 15.05 29.68 -8.85
C ARG A 339 15.25 29.76 -7.34
N SER A 340 15.67 28.65 -6.75
CA SER A 340 16.17 28.60 -5.37
C SER A 340 17.58 29.19 -5.30
N ALA A 341 17.92 29.80 -4.17
CA ALA A 341 19.27 30.28 -3.89
C ALA A 341 20.31 29.13 -3.85
N ASP A 342 19.90 27.93 -3.44
CA ASP A 342 20.76 26.74 -3.30
C ASP A 342 20.13 25.52 -3.93
N ASP A 343 20.96 24.49 -4.14
CA ASP A 343 20.54 23.21 -4.68
C ASP A 343 19.43 22.62 -3.78
N VAL A 344 18.32 22.23 -4.41
CA VAL A 344 17.21 21.52 -3.79
C VAL A 344 17.69 20.11 -3.41
N THR A 345 17.58 19.75 -2.14
CA THR A 345 17.85 18.37 -1.69
C THR A 345 16.60 17.51 -1.82
N ALA A 346 15.44 18.05 -1.41
CA ALA A 346 14.15 17.39 -1.54
C ALA A 346 13.02 18.41 -1.74
N LEU A 347 11.92 17.96 -2.32
CA LEU A 347 10.76 18.77 -2.70
C LEU A 347 9.47 18.05 -2.34
N SER A 348 8.51 18.79 -1.81
CA SER A 348 7.17 18.29 -1.46
C SER A 348 6.10 19.34 -1.78
N LEU A 349 4.89 18.87 -2.09
CA LEU A 349 3.70 19.68 -2.36
C LEU A 349 2.69 19.42 -1.23
N MET A 350 2.40 20.43 -0.40
CA MET A 350 1.54 20.29 0.78
C MET A 350 0.74 21.57 1.04
N ASP A 351 -0.47 21.43 1.54
CA ASP A 351 -1.38 22.55 1.83
C ASP A 351 -0.96 23.21 3.16
N LEU A 352 0.02 24.13 3.11
CA LEU A 352 0.45 24.83 4.33
C LEU A 352 -0.60 25.86 4.74
N GLN A 353 -1.27 26.47 3.77
CA GLN A 353 -2.48 27.26 4.00
C GLN A 353 -3.65 26.35 3.67
N PRO A 354 -4.63 26.14 4.56
CA PRO A 354 -5.77 25.28 4.29
C PRO A 354 -6.74 25.97 3.31
N ASP A 355 -6.28 26.26 2.09
CA ASP A 355 -7.01 26.90 1.01
C ASP A 355 -7.27 25.97 -0.18
N GLY A 356 -6.80 24.72 -0.10
CA GLY A 356 -7.03 23.69 -1.11
C GLY A 356 -6.05 23.77 -2.28
N HIS A 357 -5.09 24.70 -2.27
CA HIS A 357 -4.06 24.82 -3.29
C HIS A 357 -2.68 24.51 -2.71
N PRO A 358 -2.09 23.34 -3.02
CA PRO A 358 -0.82 22.92 -2.44
C PRO A 358 0.28 23.98 -2.58
N ASP A 359 0.99 24.25 -1.48
CA ASP A 359 2.18 25.09 -1.44
C ASP A 359 3.44 24.26 -1.75
N LEU A 360 4.51 24.93 -2.18
CA LEU A 360 5.79 24.28 -2.49
C LEU A 360 6.73 24.33 -1.28
N VAL A 361 7.17 23.17 -0.80
CA VAL A 361 8.21 23.05 0.24
C VAL A 361 9.49 22.48 -0.35
N ILE A 362 10.58 23.24 -0.17
CA ILE A 362 11.94 22.84 -0.53
C ILE A 362 12.73 22.59 0.75
N MET A 363 13.37 21.43 0.83
CA MET A 363 14.31 21.09 1.88
C MET A 363 15.74 21.12 1.34
N LYS A 364 16.64 21.71 2.12
CA LYS A 364 18.06 21.81 1.83
C LYS A 364 18.83 21.21 2.99
N VAL A 365 19.62 20.17 2.73
CA VAL A 365 20.46 19.53 3.74
C VAL A 365 21.89 20.05 3.56
N GLN A 366 22.57 20.43 4.62
CA GLN A 366 23.97 20.85 4.57
C GLN A 366 24.89 19.68 4.95
N VAL A 367 25.91 19.44 4.15
CA VAL A 367 26.98 18.50 4.51
C VAL A 367 27.72 19.08 5.72
N PRO A 368 27.91 18.31 6.81
CA PRO A 368 28.64 18.77 7.98
C PRO A 368 30.03 19.30 7.60
N SER A 369 30.50 20.33 8.31
CA SER A 369 31.85 20.89 8.08
C SER A 369 32.94 19.89 8.46
N VAL A 370 34.19 20.13 8.04
CA VAL A 370 35.31 19.25 8.42
C VAL A 370 35.42 19.15 9.95
N GLY A 371 35.34 20.29 10.65
CA GLY A 371 35.32 20.33 12.11
C GLY A 371 34.11 19.59 12.70
N GLY A 372 32.93 19.76 12.09
CA GLY A 372 31.71 19.04 12.48
C GLY A 372 31.84 17.53 12.32
N LEU A 373 32.47 17.04 11.25
CA LEU A 373 32.77 15.62 11.05
C LEU A 373 33.79 15.10 12.08
N PHE A 374 34.80 15.90 12.45
CA PHE A 374 35.75 15.54 13.50
C PHE A 374 35.07 15.41 14.86
N ILE A 375 34.22 16.37 15.23
CA ILE A 375 33.45 16.33 16.49
C ILE A 375 32.46 15.15 16.46
N GLY A 376 31.70 15.02 15.38
CA GLY A 376 30.71 13.96 15.18
C GLY A 376 31.29 12.56 14.97
N ALA A 377 32.62 12.42 14.83
CA ALA A 377 33.26 11.10 14.75
C ALA A 377 33.05 10.31 16.05
N LEU A 378 33.23 10.98 17.19
CA LEU A 378 33.08 10.39 18.52
C LEU A 378 31.86 10.93 19.28
N GLY A 379 31.38 12.14 18.96
CA GLY A 379 30.17 12.75 19.51
C GLY A 379 28.98 12.69 18.55
N GLY A 380 27.86 13.34 18.90
CA GLY A 380 26.69 13.47 18.02
C GLY A 380 27.05 14.17 16.70
N LEU A 381 26.55 13.63 15.58
CA LEU A 381 26.72 14.23 14.26
C LEU A 381 25.57 15.19 13.98
N GLU A 382 25.86 16.48 13.92
CA GLU A 382 24.88 17.51 13.57
C GLU A 382 24.80 17.73 12.06
N ILE A 383 23.57 17.73 11.54
CA ILE A 383 23.23 18.01 10.14
C ILE A 383 22.24 19.18 10.11
N GLU A 384 22.58 20.26 9.40
CA GLU A 384 21.67 21.39 9.23
C GLU A 384 20.71 21.12 8.06
N VAL A 385 19.41 21.34 8.29
CA VAL A 385 18.34 21.22 7.30
C VAL A 385 17.54 22.52 7.27
N THR A 386 17.56 23.22 6.14
CA THR A 386 16.72 24.39 5.91
C THR A 386 15.45 23.97 5.17
N ALA A 387 14.29 24.21 5.76
CA ALA A 387 12.99 24.12 5.10
C ALA A 387 12.57 25.51 4.58
N VAL A 388 12.11 25.59 3.34
CA VAL A 388 11.66 26.83 2.68
C VAL A 388 10.32 26.57 2.01
N GLY A 389 9.29 27.34 2.38
CA GLY A 389 7.95 27.24 1.81
C GLY A 389 7.59 28.43 0.92
N TYR A 390 7.05 28.16 -0.27
CA TYR A 390 6.54 29.15 -1.21
C TYR A 390 5.04 28.99 -1.34
N ALA A 391 4.32 30.07 -1.06
CA ALA A 391 2.87 30.06 -1.09
C ALA A 391 2.34 29.81 -2.51
N SER A 392 1.22 29.10 -2.64
CA SER A 392 0.51 28.95 -3.91
C SER A 392 -0.11 30.28 -4.37
N LYS A 393 -0.17 30.48 -5.70
CA LYS A 393 -0.86 31.61 -6.36
C LYS A 393 -2.24 31.20 -6.86
N ALA A 394 -3.06 30.65 -5.95
CA ALA A 394 -4.32 30.00 -6.30
C ALA A 394 -4.11 28.96 -7.42
N GLY A 395 -3.10 28.11 -7.21
CA GLY A 395 -2.78 26.98 -8.08
C GLY A 395 -2.00 27.28 -9.35
N ARG A 396 -2.03 28.50 -9.89
CA ARG A 396 -1.33 28.88 -11.14
C ARG A 396 0.20 28.77 -11.12
N GLY A 397 0.76 28.45 -9.96
CA GLY A 397 2.18 28.45 -9.64
C GLY A 397 2.41 28.88 -8.19
N PHE A 398 3.65 29.20 -7.87
CA PHE A 398 4.09 29.56 -6.52
C PHE A 398 4.59 31.01 -6.45
N GLU A 399 4.59 31.59 -5.24
CA GLU A 399 5.29 32.84 -4.96
C GLU A 399 6.77 32.74 -5.27
N THR A 400 7.37 33.83 -5.78
CA THR A 400 8.81 33.87 -6.09
C THR A 400 9.65 34.16 -4.85
N THR A 401 9.03 34.73 -3.82
CA THR A 401 9.62 34.95 -2.51
C THR A 401 9.08 33.94 -1.52
N PRO A 402 9.93 33.28 -0.73
CA PRO A 402 9.47 32.32 0.25
C PRO A 402 8.67 33.03 1.34
N ARG A 403 7.56 32.43 1.75
CA ARG A 403 6.73 32.90 2.85
C ARG A 403 7.15 32.29 4.18
N TRP A 404 7.63 31.04 4.14
CA TRP A 404 8.09 30.33 5.32
C TRP A 404 9.54 29.92 5.16
N ARG A 405 10.28 29.98 6.27
CA ARG A 405 11.67 29.52 6.35
C ARG A 405 11.96 29.05 7.76
N SER A 406 12.70 27.94 7.86
CA SER A 406 13.14 27.39 9.14
C SER A 406 14.46 26.66 8.96
N ASP A 407 15.36 26.82 9.92
CA ASP A 407 16.62 26.07 10.01
C ASP A 407 16.50 25.08 11.17
N ILE A 408 16.73 23.80 10.86
CA ILE A 408 16.55 22.64 11.74
C ILE A 408 17.89 21.92 11.86
N THR A 409 18.35 21.64 13.07
CA THR A 409 19.54 20.83 13.31
C THR A 409 19.11 19.40 13.60
N VAL A 410 19.47 18.45 12.75
CA VAL A 410 19.27 17.02 12.99
C VAL A 410 20.50 16.45 13.67
N GLU A 411 20.33 15.88 14.86
CA GLU A 411 21.39 15.24 15.63
C GLU A 411 21.31 13.72 15.44
N LEU A 412 22.32 13.18 14.76
CA LEU A 412 22.49 11.75 14.54
C LEU A 412 23.50 11.16 15.54
N PRO A 413 23.48 9.83 15.76
CA PRO A 413 24.53 9.15 16.49
C PRO A 413 25.90 9.41 15.85
N SER A 414 26.97 9.22 16.63
CA SER A 414 28.33 9.42 16.14
C SER A 414 28.64 8.57 14.92
N ILE A 415 29.50 9.06 14.03
CA ILE A 415 29.88 8.35 12.80
C ILE A 415 30.46 6.97 13.15
N VAL A 416 31.26 6.87 14.21
CA VAL A 416 31.80 5.57 14.66
C VAL A 416 30.69 4.63 15.12
N SER A 417 29.66 5.13 15.81
CA SER A 417 28.53 4.29 16.23
C SER A 417 27.71 3.79 15.03
N ILE A 418 27.47 4.65 14.04
CA ILE A 418 26.77 4.30 12.80
C ILE A 418 27.60 3.28 12.01
N MET A 419 28.92 3.46 11.87
CA MET A 419 29.76 2.50 11.14
C MET A 419 29.83 1.13 11.84
N LYS A 420 29.79 1.10 13.18
CA LYS A 420 29.79 -0.16 13.94
C LYS A 420 28.47 -0.92 13.78
N ASN A 421 27.35 -0.22 13.68
CA ASN A 421 26.04 -0.83 13.50
C ASN A 421 25.11 0.02 12.62
N PRO A 422 25.33 0.04 11.30
CA PRO A 422 24.58 0.91 10.39
C PRO A 422 23.10 0.50 10.32
N TYR A 423 22.83 -0.79 10.54
CA TYR A 423 21.49 -1.36 10.47
C TYR A 423 20.60 -0.95 11.65
N ALA A 424 21.16 -0.68 12.83
CA ALA A 424 20.36 -0.27 13.99
C ALA A 424 19.57 1.01 13.73
N LEU A 425 20.14 1.99 13.01
CA LEU A 425 19.44 3.22 12.68
C LEU A 425 18.33 2.98 11.65
N ILE A 426 18.60 2.17 10.62
CA ILE A 426 17.63 1.83 9.57
C ILE A 426 16.42 1.11 10.18
N GLN A 427 16.65 0.08 11.00
CA GLN A 427 15.59 -0.69 11.66
C GLN A 427 14.68 0.19 12.52
N ARG A 428 15.18 1.28 13.10
CA ARG A 428 14.35 2.21 13.88
C ARG A 428 13.33 2.92 13.02
N PHE A 429 13.73 3.39 11.83
CA PHE A 429 12.82 4.02 10.88
C PHE A 429 11.86 3.01 10.24
N GLU A 430 12.33 1.80 9.92
CA GLU A 430 11.48 0.73 9.40
C GLU A 430 10.34 0.38 10.38
N ARG A 431 10.66 0.18 11.67
CA ARG A 431 9.64 -0.04 12.71
C ARG A 431 8.67 1.12 12.86
N ALA A 432 9.12 2.35 12.64
CA ALA A 432 8.25 3.53 12.67
C ALA A 432 7.31 3.54 11.45
N SER A 433 7.82 3.13 10.28
CA SER A 433 7.02 3.05 9.05
C SER A 433 5.99 1.92 9.04
N ASP A 434 6.21 0.84 9.81
CA ASP A 434 5.22 -0.25 9.96
C ASP A 434 3.85 0.25 10.44
N ALA A 435 3.80 1.40 11.11
CA ALA A 435 2.55 2.03 11.55
C ALA A 435 1.68 2.55 10.39
N PHE A 436 2.23 2.74 9.19
CA PHE A 436 1.47 3.15 8.01
C PHE A 436 0.72 1.97 7.36
N ASP A 437 1.22 0.74 7.52
CA ASP A 437 0.71 -0.44 6.83
C ASP A 437 -0.25 -1.28 7.69
N SER A 438 -0.63 -0.80 8.88
CA SER A 438 -1.27 -1.64 9.90
C SER A 438 -2.75 -1.36 10.18
N SER A 439 -3.41 -0.49 9.42
CA SER A 439 -4.84 -0.23 9.58
C SER A 439 -5.71 -0.98 8.57
N LEU A 440 -6.76 -1.65 9.04
CA LEU A 440 -7.82 -2.27 8.25
C LEU A 440 -9.17 -1.60 8.53
N ASP A 441 -10.09 -1.75 7.57
CA ASP A 441 -11.44 -1.19 7.58
C ASP A 441 -12.42 -2.36 7.44
N ALA A 442 -13.40 -2.45 8.32
CA ALA A 442 -14.38 -3.54 8.38
C ALA A 442 -15.61 -3.12 9.18
N ASP A 443 -16.74 -3.79 9.04
CA ASP A 443 -17.94 -3.59 9.88
C ASP A 443 -18.08 -4.76 10.88
N LEU A 444 -17.32 -4.73 11.98
CA LEU A 444 -17.24 -5.84 12.93
C LEU A 444 -18.44 -5.90 13.90
N ASP A 445 -19.25 -4.84 13.98
CA ASP A 445 -20.43 -4.79 14.84
C ASP A 445 -21.78 -4.82 14.08
N GLY A 446 -21.73 -4.75 12.74
CA GLY A 446 -22.88 -4.89 11.84
C GLY A 446 -23.75 -3.65 11.78
N ASP A 447 -23.21 -2.50 12.18
CA ASP A 447 -23.95 -1.26 12.21
C ASP A 447 -23.97 -0.50 10.87
N GLY A 448 -23.33 -1.08 9.85
CA GLY A 448 -23.21 -0.57 8.49
C GLY A 448 -22.16 0.53 8.35
N LYS A 449 -21.36 0.81 9.39
CA LYS A 449 -20.28 1.81 9.34
C LYS A 449 -18.93 1.13 9.47
N GLY A 450 -17.95 1.66 8.73
CA GLY A 450 -16.59 1.17 8.78
C GLY A 450 -15.93 1.43 10.14
N ASP A 451 -15.49 0.36 10.77
CA ASP A 451 -14.62 0.33 11.94
C ASP A 451 -13.16 0.50 11.53
N VAL A 452 -12.34 0.89 12.50
CA VAL A 452 -10.89 1.00 12.34
C VAL A 452 -10.22 -0.10 13.16
N ILE A 453 -9.42 -0.93 12.51
CA ILE A 453 -8.62 -1.98 13.16
C ILE A 453 -7.16 -1.62 12.99
N VAL A 454 -6.38 -1.58 14.07
CA VAL A 454 -4.93 -1.34 14.01
C VAL A 454 -4.17 -2.51 14.59
N LEU A 455 -3.22 -3.05 13.81
CA LEU A 455 -2.24 -4.01 14.28
C LEU A 455 -1.03 -3.28 14.89
N ASP A 456 -0.97 -3.25 16.22
CA ASP A 456 0.20 -2.78 16.96
C ASP A 456 1.15 -3.95 17.21
N ARG A 457 2.04 -4.18 16.25
CA ARG A 457 3.06 -5.25 16.33
C ARG A 457 3.99 -5.07 17.52
N ALA A 458 4.32 -3.83 17.89
CA ALA A 458 5.23 -3.53 19.00
C ALA A 458 4.59 -3.86 20.35
N ALA A 459 3.30 -3.54 20.53
CA ALA A 459 2.55 -3.92 21.73
C ALA A 459 2.05 -5.36 21.71
N GLY A 460 2.16 -6.06 20.57
CA GLY A 460 1.57 -7.38 20.37
C GLY A 460 0.05 -7.35 20.51
N LYS A 461 -0.61 -6.32 19.95
CA LYS A 461 -2.06 -6.13 20.07
C LYS A 461 -2.74 -5.80 18.75
N ILE A 462 -3.98 -6.25 18.61
CA ILE A 462 -4.96 -5.70 17.68
C ILE A 462 -5.88 -4.78 18.49
N ARG A 463 -6.08 -3.56 18.01
CA ARG A 463 -7.01 -2.58 18.61
C ARG A 463 -8.12 -2.24 17.63
N VAL A 464 -9.34 -2.14 18.14
CA VAL A 464 -10.54 -1.89 17.34
C VAL A 464 -11.28 -0.66 17.85
N TRP A 465 -11.75 0.15 16.90
CA TRP A 465 -12.59 1.31 17.11
C TRP A 465 -13.85 1.17 16.24
N TYR A 466 -15.00 0.94 16.88
CA TYR A 466 -16.29 0.84 16.19
C TYR A 466 -16.77 2.18 15.58
N GLY A 467 -17.46 2.14 14.44
CA GLY A 467 -17.85 3.32 13.68
C GLY A 467 -18.79 4.27 14.43
N ALA A 468 -18.31 5.45 14.85
CA ALA A 468 -19.16 6.48 15.45
C ALA A 468 -20.05 7.17 14.39
N LYS A 469 -21.32 7.48 14.72
CA LYS A 469 -22.17 8.39 13.92
C LYS A 469 -21.48 9.75 13.84
N ASN A 470 -20.91 10.08 12.68
CA ASN A 470 -20.08 11.26 12.43
C ASN A 470 -18.85 11.30 13.33
N PRO A 471 -17.68 10.79 12.90
CA PRO A 471 -16.46 11.32 13.47
C PRO A 471 -16.49 12.81 13.12
N THR A 472 -16.74 13.69 14.11
CA THR A 472 -16.35 15.09 13.95
C THR A 472 -14.86 15.00 13.63
N PRO A 473 -14.41 15.30 12.40
CA PRO A 473 -13.01 15.17 12.09
C PRO A 473 -12.32 16.08 13.10
N VAL A 474 -11.55 15.48 14.01
CA VAL A 474 -10.72 16.28 14.89
C VAL A 474 -9.68 16.86 13.95
N SER A 475 -9.94 18.10 13.50
CA SER A 475 -9.10 18.87 12.58
C SER A 475 -7.68 19.08 13.13
N LYS A 476 -7.38 18.60 14.34
CA LYS A 476 -6.08 18.71 15.00
C LYS A 476 -4.99 17.84 14.36
N ASN A 477 -5.32 16.90 13.48
CA ASN A 477 -4.34 15.97 12.90
C ASN A 477 -4.23 16.05 11.37
N ASP A 478 -4.57 17.16 10.71
CA ASP A 478 -4.20 17.36 9.29
C ASP A 478 -2.68 17.14 9.10
N PRO A 479 -2.22 16.21 8.24
CA PRO A 479 -0.80 15.90 8.16
C PRO A 479 -0.01 17.06 7.53
N ASP A 480 -0.65 17.85 6.67
CA ASP A 480 -0.05 19.06 6.09
C ASP A 480 0.05 20.15 7.18
N ALA A 481 -0.96 20.27 8.06
CA ALA A 481 -0.88 21.15 9.24
C ALA A 481 0.15 20.69 10.28
N LEU A 482 0.27 19.39 10.56
CA LEU A 482 1.31 18.83 11.43
C LEU A 482 2.69 19.13 10.84
N MET A 483 2.86 18.93 9.53
CA MET A 483 4.12 19.16 8.86
C MET A 483 4.47 20.65 8.84
N ARG A 484 3.49 21.52 8.59
CA ARG A 484 3.63 22.97 8.76
C ARG A 484 4.10 23.33 10.16
N HIS A 485 3.43 22.80 11.18
CA HIS A 485 3.76 23.09 12.56
C HIS A 485 5.20 22.68 12.87
N VAL A 486 5.54 21.43 12.56
CA VAL A 486 6.85 20.85 12.85
C VAL A 486 7.96 21.56 12.08
N LEU A 487 7.79 21.82 10.78
CA LEU A 487 8.81 22.46 9.97
C LEU A 487 8.98 23.95 10.31
N PHE A 488 7.89 24.71 10.46
CA PHE A 488 7.95 26.18 10.47
C PHE A 488 7.60 26.82 11.81
N GLU A 489 6.78 26.21 12.64
CA GLU A 489 6.23 26.86 13.85
C GLU A 489 6.85 26.35 15.16
N ASP A 490 7.37 25.12 15.16
CA ASP A 490 7.91 24.46 16.35
C ASP A 490 9.19 25.16 16.85
N LYS A 491 9.22 25.52 18.14
CA LYS A 491 10.37 26.20 18.75
C LYS A 491 11.59 25.29 18.91
N LYS A 492 11.41 23.96 19.04
CA LYS A 492 12.53 23.03 19.19
C LYS A 492 13.14 22.79 17.81
N ARG A 493 14.21 23.52 17.48
CA ARG A 493 14.91 23.42 16.19
C ARG A 493 15.94 22.29 16.12
N THR A 494 16.31 21.69 17.25
CA THR A 494 17.18 20.50 17.28
C THR A 494 16.37 19.21 17.37
N TRP A 495 16.63 18.29 16.44
CA TRP A 495 15.87 17.07 16.20
C TRP A 495 16.80 15.87 16.30
N ASP A 496 16.74 15.20 17.44
CA ASP A 496 17.35 13.89 17.62
C ASP A 496 16.61 12.80 16.81
N VAL A 497 17.22 11.62 16.70
CA VAL A 497 16.62 10.48 16.00
C VAL A 497 15.30 10.03 16.63
N ASP A 498 15.17 10.11 17.95
CA ASP A 498 13.94 9.72 18.65
C ASP A 498 12.76 10.58 18.18
N ARG A 499 12.94 11.89 18.12
CA ARG A 499 11.92 12.82 17.64
C ARG A 499 11.57 12.61 16.17
N LEU A 500 12.55 12.28 15.32
CA LEU A 500 12.30 11.98 13.91
C LEU A 500 11.44 10.72 13.77
N VAL A 501 11.78 9.66 14.50
CA VAL A 501 10.99 8.42 14.57
C VAL A 501 9.59 8.69 15.11
N ASP A 502 9.46 9.49 16.17
CA ASP A 502 8.18 9.90 16.73
C ASP A 502 7.34 10.74 15.75
N LEU A 503 7.98 11.57 14.92
CA LEU A 503 7.26 12.33 13.88
C LEU A 503 6.65 11.39 12.85
N VAL A 504 7.44 10.42 12.35
CA VAL A 504 6.95 9.39 11.42
C VAL A 504 5.78 8.63 12.04
N GLY A 505 5.93 8.19 13.30
CA GLY A 505 4.87 7.54 14.06
C GLY A 505 3.63 8.43 14.25
N ARG A 506 3.80 9.73 14.52
CA ARG A 506 2.67 10.68 14.66
C ARG A 506 1.95 10.97 13.36
N VAL A 507 2.64 10.98 12.22
CA VAL A 507 1.98 11.10 10.92
C VAL A 507 1.13 9.85 10.66
N ALA A 508 1.65 8.65 10.93
CA ALA A 508 0.89 7.40 10.84
C ALA A 508 -0.29 7.36 11.80
N GLN A 509 -0.06 7.67 13.08
CA GLN A 509 -1.11 7.75 14.11
C GLN A 509 -2.10 8.88 13.84
N GLY A 510 -1.69 9.98 13.21
CA GLY A 510 -2.55 11.07 12.81
C GLY A 510 -3.64 10.61 11.85
N ASN A 511 -3.30 9.70 10.93
CA ASN A 511 -4.26 9.06 10.04
C ASN A 511 -5.26 8.21 10.83
N VAL A 512 -4.80 7.37 11.77
CA VAL A 512 -5.68 6.58 12.65
C VAL A 512 -6.55 7.50 13.51
N GLY A 513 -5.97 8.51 14.14
CA GLY A 513 -6.66 9.45 15.02
C GLY A 513 -7.70 10.31 14.30
N ARG A 514 -7.48 10.66 13.01
CA ARG A 514 -8.53 11.30 12.18
C ARG A 514 -9.74 10.38 12.03
N ARG A 515 -9.49 9.09 11.80
CA ARG A 515 -10.54 8.09 11.58
C ARG A 515 -11.28 7.73 12.87
N THR A 516 -10.58 7.72 14.00
CA THR A 516 -11.17 7.35 15.31
C THR A 516 -11.61 8.54 16.16
N GLY A 517 -11.31 9.78 15.75
CA GLY A 517 -11.55 10.98 16.56
C GLY A 517 -10.66 11.07 17.81
N GLY A 518 -9.56 10.31 17.85
CA GLY A 518 -8.59 10.32 18.97
C GLY A 518 -9.08 9.67 20.26
N ARG A 519 -10.19 8.91 20.21
CA ARG A 519 -10.74 8.18 21.35
C ARG A 519 -9.93 6.91 21.66
N ALA A 520 -10.08 6.36 22.87
CA ALA A 520 -9.51 5.06 23.21
C ALA A 520 -10.18 3.94 22.39
N ALA A 521 -9.46 2.85 22.15
CA ALA A 521 -9.99 1.68 21.47
C ALA A 521 -11.16 1.08 22.28
N ASP A 522 -12.21 0.64 21.58
CA ASP A 522 -13.37 0.00 22.21
C ASP A 522 -13.06 -1.43 22.63
N ALA A 523 -12.23 -2.11 21.82
CA ALA A 523 -11.75 -3.45 22.09
C ALA A 523 -10.24 -3.55 21.81
N GLU A 524 -9.56 -4.38 22.60
CA GLU A 524 -8.17 -4.77 22.38
C GLU A 524 -8.04 -6.28 22.51
N MET A 525 -7.18 -6.87 21.69
CA MET A 525 -6.82 -8.27 21.78
C MET A 525 -5.31 -8.45 21.69
N SER A 526 -4.75 -9.28 22.57
CA SER A 526 -3.35 -9.70 22.45
C SER A 526 -3.20 -10.69 21.30
N ILE A 527 -2.29 -10.41 20.38
CA ILE A 527 -1.77 -11.44 19.47
C ILE A 527 -0.78 -12.31 20.24
N ARG A 528 -0.76 -13.62 19.96
CA ARG A 528 0.19 -14.53 20.62
C ARG A 528 1.61 -14.08 20.27
N ALA A 529 2.42 -13.84 21.30
CA ALA A 529 3.64 -13.03 21.23
C ALA A 529 4.54 -13.38 20.03
N VAL A 530 4.88 -12.32 19.30
CA VAL A 530 6.03 -12.19 18.41
C VAL A 530 7.22 -11.91 19.33
N ASP A 531 7.84 -12.95 19.89
CA ASP A 531 9.09 -12.75 20.63
C ASP A 531 10.07 -13.89 20.34
N ALA A 532 11.03 -13.59 19.45
CA ALA A 532 12.11 -14.48 19.06
C ALA A 532 13.09 -14.76 20.22
N GLN A 533 12.92 -14.11 21.37
CA GLN A 533 13.82 -14.21 22.52
C GLN A 533 13.22 -14.98 23.73
N ALA A 534 11.95 -15.41 23.68
CA ALA A 534 11.33 -16.10 24.82
C ALA A 534 10.37 -17.23 24.41
N GLY A 535 10.88 -18.30 23.78
CA GLY A 535 10.26 -19.63 23.78
C GLY A 535 8.85 -19.79 23.18
N ALA A 536 8.27 -18.75 22.57
CA ALA A 536 6.98 -18.80 21.90
C ALA A 536 7.10 -19.58 20.57
N LYS A 537 6.33 -20.67 20.42
CA LYS A 537 6.44 -21.66 19.31
C LYS A 537 5.68 -21.28 18.03
N GLN A 538 5.28 -20.02 17.81
CA GLN A 538 4.49 -19.59 16.65
C GLN A 538 4.85 -18.18 16.15
N VAL A 539 4.77 -17.97 14.83
CA VAL A 539 5.01 -16.72 14.08
C VAL A 539 3.67 -16.20 13.56
N PHE A 540 3.32 -14.95 13.87
CA PHE A 540 2.13 -14.29 13.34
C PHE A 540 2.35 -13.91 11.87
N LEU A 541 1.44 -14.33 10.99
CA LEU A 541 1.54 -14.09 9.54
C LEU A 541 0.75 -12.85 9.10
N GLY A 542 -0.36 -12.54 9.76
CA GLY A 542 -1.21 -11.41 9.37
C GLY A 542 -2.61 -11.47 9.96
N VAL A 543 -3.38 -10.43 9.63
CA VAL A 543 -4.81 -10.27 9.94
C VAL A 543 -5.53 -9.76 8.69
N ARG A 544 -6.76 -10.24 8.48
CA ARG A 544 -7.71 -9.79 7.46
C ARG A 544 -9.09 -9.68 8.07
N THR A 545 -9.98 -8.98 7.40
CA THR A 545 -11.37 -8.77 7.82
C THR A 545 -12.33 -9.15 6.71
N GLY A 546 -13.50 -9.67 7.09
CA GLY A 546 -14.63 -9.89 6.19
C GLY A 546 -15.68 -10.87 6.74
N ASP A 547 -16.88 -10.82 6.18
CA ASP A 547 -18.08 -11.55 6.61
C ASP A 547 -18.04 -13.03 6.20
N VAL A 548 -17.44 -13.88 7.03
CA VAL A 548 -17.21 -15.31 6.74
C VAL A 548 -18.45 -16.16 7.00
N ASP A 549 -19.34 -15.72 7.89
CA ASP A 549 -20.57 -16.44 8.23
C ASP A 549 -21.83 -15.96 7.51
N GLY A 550 -21.73 -14.85 6.78
CA GLY A 550 -22.80 -14.25 5.98
C GLY A 550 -23.86 -13.54 6.81
N ASP A 551 -23.56 -13.18 8.07
CA ASP A 551 -24.51 -12.51 8.96
C ASP A 551 -24.56 -10.99 8.78
N GLY A 552 -23.72 -10.44 7.89
CA GLY A 552 -23.58 -9.03 7.61
C GLY A 552 -22.60 -8.31 8.53
N ARG A 553 -21.87 -9.03 9.39
CA ARG A 553 -20.77 -8.54 10.22
C ARG A 553 -19.46 -9.14 9.75
N ASP A 554 -18.42 -8.34 9.75
CA ASP A 554 -17.09 -8.82 9.42
C ASP A 554 -16.47 -9.56 10.61
N GLU A 555 -15.79 -10.68 10.34
CA GLU A 555 -14.88 -11.33 11.27
C GLU A 555 -13.44 -10.87 11.07
N LEU A 556 -12.64 -10.94 12.12
CA LEU A 556 -11.18 -10.88 12.04
C LEU A 556 -10.62 -12.28 11.82
N VAL A 557 -9.84 -12.47 10.75
CA VAL A 557 -9.15 -13.74 10.46
C VAL A 557 -7.64 -13.56 10.58
N THR A 558 -7.03 -14.29 11.52
CA THR A 558 -5.60 -14.24 11.82
C THR A 558 -4.91 -15.57 11.49
N ALA A 559 -3.64 -15.51 11.09
CA ALA A 559 -2.87 -16.72 10.78
C ALA A 559 -1.56 -16.79 11.59
N TYR A 560 -1.25 -17.98 12.11
CA TYR A 560 -0.06 -18.26 12.93
C TYR A 560 0.67 -19.51 12.43
N ARG A 561 1.96 -19.39 12.12
CA ARG A 561 2.83 -20.50 11.69
C ARG A 561 3.61 -21.07 12.88
N SER A 562 3.57 -22.36 13.14
CA SER A 562 4.35 -22.97 14.23
C SER A 562 5.82 -23.22 13.88
N MET A 563 6.63 -23.55 14.88
CA MET A 563 8.02 -24.03 14.70
C MET A 563 8.14 -25.29 13.83
N THR A 564 7.09 -26.13 13.76
CA THR A 564 7.07 -27.31 12.87
C THR A 564 6.69 -26.94 11.44
N GLY A 565 6.48 -25.66 11.16
CA GLY A 565 6.01 -25.11 9.90
C GLY A 565 4.49 -25.18 9.72
N LEU A 566 3.73 -25.85 10.59
CA LEU A 566 2.28 -25.98 10.43
C LEU A 566 1.56 -24.68 10.82
N THR A 567 0.65 -24.22 9.97
CA THR A 567 -0.15 -23.02 10.26
C THR A 567 -1.49 -23.36 10.91
N THR A 568 -1.93 -22.48 11.82
CA THR A 568 -3.31 -22.38 12.31
C THR A 568 -3.90 -21.05 11.87
N VAL A 569 -5.14 -21.06 11.37
CA VAL A 569 -5.91 -19.86 11.04
C VAL A 569 -7.03 -19.74 12.07
N GLN A 570 -7.21 -18.57 12.67
CA GLN A 570 -8.21 -18.31 13.69
C GLN A 570 -9.21 -17.28 13.17
N ILE A 571 -10.49 -17.55 13.40
CA ILE A 571 -11.59 -16.63 13.10
C ILE A 571 -12.06 -16.06 14.42
N LEU A 572 -12.22 -14.75 14.45
CA LEU A 572 -12.56 -13.99 15.61
C LEU A 572 -13.76 -13.10 15.31
N GLY A 573 -14.76 -13.17 16.17
CA GLY A 573 -15.93 -12.31 16.14
C GLY A 573 -16.32 -11.91 17.56
N GLN A 574 -17.42 -11.17 17.66
CA GLN A 574 -17.95 -10.68 18.94
C GLN A 574 -18.71 -11.73 19.74
#